data_AF-A0A0D0DM92-F1
#
_entry.id   AF-A0A0D0DM92-F1
#
_cell.length_a   1.000
_cell.length_b   1.000
_cell.length_c   1.000
_cell.angle_alpha   90.00
_cell.angle_beta   90.00
_cell.angle_gamma   90.00
#
_symmetry.space_group_name_H-M   'P 1'
#
loop_
_entity.id
_entity.type
_entity.pdbx_description
1 polymer ?
#
loop_
_entity_poly.entity_id
_entity_poly.type
_entity_poly.pdbx_seq_one_letter_code
_entity_poly.pdbx_strand_id
1 'polypeptide(L)'
;NHTNSTLFLERQLLCLVGEDITLKSAATVLLHITQISKLPFIAKEAIHAVTFILEYVSSSKLAADLQNQPQASLVDSVTEHVIVTLSPHITQLQGSAEDLHNKVAALEKLQKDTEVKEVITQGLLSTSMDHTEEVADRLLNSPEDIKNIVNVLTPSLKSTQSQINALHLHLTSTSTPTPIPILIHHSPPPTHSYSDALRNNTETAPQITQALAHSAICSCQVLFDPTPGQSLYTADSPPGYCCHQT
;
A
#
# COMPACT_ATOMS: atom_id res chain seq x y z
N ASN A 1 -31.51 8.71 8.46
CA ASN A 1 -32.30 7.46 8.44
C ASN A 1 -31.88 6.46 9.52
N HIS A 2 -30.59 6.16 9.72
CA HIS A 2 -30.13 5.27 10.82
C HIS A 2 -30.66 5.69 12.21
N THR A 3 -30.52 6.98 12.54
CA THR A 3 -31.01 7.56 13.80
C THR A 3 -32.51 7.33 14.05
N ASN A 4 -33.34 7.34 12.99
CA ASN A 4 -34.77 7.11 13.12
C ASN A 4 -35.09 5.63 13.41
N SER A 5 -34.32 4.71 12.83
CA SER A 5 -34.45 3.26 13.08
C SER A 5 -33.99 2.90 14.49
N THR A 6 -32.90 3.49 14.98
CA THR A 6 -32.42 3.33 16.37
C THR A 6 -33.46 3.83 17.37
N LEU A 7 -33.96 5.06 17.18
CA LEU A 7 -35.02 5.65 18.02
C LEU A 7 -36.31 4.82 18.01
N PHE A 8 -36.65 4.19 16.88
CA PHE A 8 -37.80 3.28 16.80
C PHE A 8 -37.59 2.03 17.67
N LEU A 9 -36.42 1.39 17.61
CA LEU A 9 -36.12 0.21 18.43
C LEU A 9 -36.06 0.55 19.92
N GLU A 10 -35.48 1.70 20.28
CA GLU A 10 -35.46 2.21 21.66
C GLU A 10 -36.88 2.48 22.18
N ARG A 11 -37.73 3.13 21.37
CA ARG A 11 -39.12 3.42 21.74
C ARG A 11 -39.95 2.16 21.96
N GLN A 12 -39.65 1.09 21.24
CA GLN A 12 -40.30 -0.21 21.41
C GLN A 12 -39.65 -1.08 22.51
N LEU A 13 -38.67 -0.54 23.25
CA LEU A 13 -37.92 -1.25 24.29
C LEU A 13 -37.22 -2.51 23.77
N LEU A 14 -36.88 -2.52 22.48
CA LEU A 14 -36.17 -3.62 21.84
C LEU A 14 -34.65 -3.43 21.91
N CYS A 15 -34.18 -2.20 22.16
CA CYS A 15 -32.78 -1.88 22.44
C CYS A 15 -32.66 -1.05 23.72
N LEU A 16 -31.51 -1.16 24.39
CA LEU A 16 -31.15 -0.30 25.52
C LEU A 16 -30.83 1.10 25.00
N VAL A 17 -31.43 2.11 25.64
CA VAL A 17 -31.24 3.52 25.27
C VAL A 17 -29.78 3.91 25.52
N GLY A 18 -29.13 4.45 24.49
CA GLY A 18 -27.75 4.96 24.58
C GLY A 18 -26.64 3.91 24.44
N GLU A 19 -26.96 2.66 24.09
CA GLU A 19 -25.96 1.65 23.73
C GLU A 19 -25.82 1.54 22.20
N ASP A 20 -24.58 1.46 21.71
CA ASP A 20 -24.31 1.30 20.28
C ASP A 20 -24.82 -0.07 19.78
N ILE A 21 -25.62 -0.06 18.71
CA ILE A 21 -26.18 -1.29 18.15
C ILE A 21 -25.08 -2.05 17.39
N THR A 22 -24.52 -3.07 18.05
CA THR A 22 -23.58 -4.02 17.45
C THR A 22 -24.32 -5.12 16.67
N LEU A 23 -23.63 -5.81 15.75
CA LEU A 23 -24.14 -7.00 15.05
C LEU A 23 -24.74 -8.04 16.01
N LYS A 24 -24.11 -8.24 17.17
CA LYS A 24 -24.56 -9.18 18.20
C LYS A 24 -25.90 -8.71 18.80
N SER A 25 -26.01 -7.44 19.16
CA SER A 25 -27.27 -6.87 19.68
C SER A 25 -28.41 -6.93 18.66
N ALA A 26 -28.14 -6.61 17.38
CA ALA A 26 -29.11 -6.72 16.29
C ALA A 26 -29.60 -8.16 16.08
N ALA A 27 -28.71 -9.15 16.12
CA ALA A 27 -29.08 -10.57 16.04
C ALA A 27 -29.95 -11.00 17.23
N THR A 28 -29.64 -10.51 18.44
CA THR A 28 -30.45 -10.75 19.63
C THR A 28 -31.84 -10.12 19.52
N VAL A 29 -31.95 -8.90 18.97
CA VAL A 29 -33.25 -8.25 18.71
C VAL A 29 -34.09 -9.04 17.71
N LEU A 30 -33.50 -9.49 16.60
CA LEU A 30 -34.19 -10.35 15.63
C LEU A 30 -34.66 -11.66 16.26
N LEU A 31 -33.80 -12.30 17.06
CA LEU A 31 -34.15 -13.51 17.78
C LEU A 31 -35.37 -13.28 18.70
N HIS A 32 -35.38 -12.21 19.49
CA HIS A 32 -36.52 -11.87 20.33
C HIS A 32 -37.80 -11.60 19.52
N ILE A 33 -37.69 -10.91 18.38
CA ILE A 33 -38.85 -10.67 17.49
C ILE A 33 -39.41 -11.99 16.97
N THR A 34 -38.55 -12.95 16.61
CA THR A 34 -38.99 -14.27 16.09
C THR A 34 -39.67 -15.15 17.15
N GLN A 35 -39.48 -14.88 18.43
CA GLN A 35 -40.11 -15.61 19.53
C GLN A 35 -41.55 -15.14 19.83
N ILE A 36 -42.02 -14.06 19.17
CA ILE A 36 -43.39 -13.55 19.33
C ILE A 36 -44.35 -14.38 18.46
N SER A 37 -45.20 -15.18 19.09
CA SER A 37 -46.06 -16.20 18.44
C SER A 37 -47.08 -15.68 17.42
N LYS A 38 -47.31 -14.36 17.39
CA LYS A 38 -48.05 -13.64 16.34
C LYS A 38 -47.29 -12.36 16.06
N LEU A 39 -46.62 -12.25 14.91
CA LEU A 39 -45.90 -11.03 14.54
C LEU A 39 -46.91 -9.87 14.39
N PRO A 40 -47.00 -8.91 15.33
CA PRO A 40 -47.78 -7.71 15.09
C PRO A 40 -47.12 -6.92 13.96
N PHE A 41 -47.87 -6.01 13.33
CA PHE A 41 -47.33 -5.09 12.32
C PHE A 41 -46.02 -4.41 12.78
N ILE A 42 -45.91 -4.13 14.08
CA ILE A 42 -44.73 -3.58 14.76
C ILE A 42 -43.47 -4.45 14.58
N ALA A 43 -43.60 -5.78 14.55
CA ALA A 43 -42.47 -6.68 14.36
C ALA A 43 -41.89 -6.63 12.95
N LYS A 44 -42.73 -6.38 11.93
CA LYS A 44 -42.27 -6.20 10.55
C LYS A 44 -41.40 -4.95 10.41
N GLU A 45 -41.85 -3.84 11.00
CA GLU A 45 -41.08 -2.60 11.03
C GLU A 45 -39.80 -2.74 11.86
N ALA A 46 -39.82 -3.49 12.96
CA ALA A 46 -38.63 -3.80 13.73
C ALA A 46 -37.62 -4.65 12.94
N ILE A 47 -38.07 -5.62 12.15
CA ILE A 47 -37.20 -6.40 11.24
C ILE A 47 -36.58 -5.48 10.19
N HIS A 48 -37.35 -4.62 9.52
CA HIS A 48 -36.81 -3.66 8.56
C HIS A 48 -35.79 -2.71 9.20
N ALA A 49 -36.06 -2.21 10.41
CA ALA A 49 -35.14 -1.36 11.16
C ALA A 49 -33.82 -2.09 11.45
N VAL A 50 -33.88 -3.34 11.89
CA VAL A 50 -32.66 -4.13 12.15
C VAL A 50 -31.92 -4.45 10.86
N THR A 51 -32.60 -4.82 9.77
CA THR A 51 -31.95 -5.04 8.47
C THR A 51 -31.21 -3.80 7.99
N PHE A 52 -31.82 -2.62 8.11
CA PHE A 52 -31.20 -1.35 7.73
C PHE A 52 -29.95 -1.03 8.58
N ILE A 53 -30.01 -1.30 9.90
CA ILE A 53 -28.85 -1.12 10.79
C ILE A 53 -27.75 -2.13 10.44
N LEU A 54 -28.09 -3.39 10.17
CA LEU A 54 -27.12 -4.41 9.79
C LEU A 54 -26.42 -4.10 8.47
N GLU A 55 -27.16 -3.59 7.49
CA GLU A 55 -26.60 -3.09 6.24
C GLU A 55 -25.62 -1.94 6.51
N TYR A 56 -26.02 -0.96 7.31
CA TYR A 56 -25.15 0.16 7.71
C TYR A 56 -23.89 -0.29 8.44
N VAL A 57 -24.00 -1.17 9.45
CA VAL A 57 -22.86 -1.68 10.23
C VAL A 57 -21.92 -2.48 9.33
N SER A 58 -22.46 -3.27 8.40
CA SER A 58 -21.67 -4.04 7.43
C SER A 58 -20.94 -3.12 6.45
N SER A 59 -21.61 -2.09 5.92
CA SER A 59 -21.00 -1.09 5.04
C SER A 59 -19.94 -0.25 5.76
N SER A 60 -20.16 0.13 7.02
CA SER A 60 -19.20 0.89 7.82
C SER A 60 -17.97 0.07 8.17
N LYS A 61 -18.14 -1.21 8.52
CA LYS A 61 -17.01 -2.12 8.78
C LYS A 61 -16.21 -2.37 7.50
N LEU A 62 -16.90 -2.63 6.39
CA LEU A 62 -16.27 -2.78 5.08
C LEU A 62 -15.50 -1.51 4.68
N ALA A 63 -16.05 -0.32 4.94
CA ALA A 63 -15.36 0.94 4.70
C ALA A 63 -14.09 1.10 5.56
N ALA A 64 -14.16 0.72 6.85
CA ALA A 64 -12.99 0.73 7.73
C ALA A 64 -11.93 -0.29 7.28
N ASP A 65 -12.34 -1.50 6.91
CA ASP A 65 -11.44 -2.55 6.41
C ASP A 65 -10.79 -2.13 5.08
N LEU A 66 -11.57 -1.55 4.16
CA LEU A 66 -11.08 -0.96 2.90
C LEU A 66 -10.22 0.29 3.11
N GLN A 67 -10.33 0.99 4.24
CA GLN A 67 -9.46 2.11 4.55
C GLN A 67 -8.13 1.61 5.15
N ASN A 68 -8.19 0.62 6.04
CA ASN A 68 -7.03 0.12 6.77
C ASN A 68 -6.13 -0.81 5.92
N GLN A 69 -6.72 -1.68 5.09
CA GLN A 69 -5.98 -2.69 4.33
C GLN A 69 -5.08 -2.11 3.22
N PRO A 70 -5.55 -1.23 2.32
CA PRO A 70 -4.68 -0.67 1.29
C PRO A 70 -3.64 0.27 1.90
N GLN A 71 -3.92 0.92 3.04
CA GLN A 71 -2.94 1.78 3.69
C GLN A 71 -1.74 0.98 4.22
N ALA A 72 -1.98 -0.16 4.87
CA ALA A 72 -0.89 -1.03 5.35
C ALA A 72 -0.07 -1.60 4.18
N SER A 73 -0.74 -2.19 3.17
CA SER A 73 -0.05 -2.78 2.02
C SER A 73 0.74 -1.75 1.20
N LEU A 74 0.24 -0.52 1.08
CA LEU A 74 0.92 0.55 0.36
C LEU A 74 2.14 1.07 1.15
N VAL A 75 2.04 1.19 2.47
CA VAL A 75 3.18 1.57 3.33
C VAL A 75 4.29 0.54 3.22
N ASP A 76 3.94 -0.76 3.27
CA ASP A 76 4.93 -1.84 3.16
C ASP A 76 5.61 -1.82 1.78
N SER A 77 4.83 -1.70 0.69
CA SER A 77 5.37 -1.64 -0.68
C SER A 77 6.25 -0.41 -0.93
N VAL A 78 5.84 0.77 -0.47
CA VAL A 78 6.64 1.99 -0.58
C VAL A 78 7.94 1.86 0.22
N THR A 79 7.87 1.30 1.43
CA THR A 79 9.04 1.07 2.27
C THR A 79 10.03 0.13 1.59
N GLU A 80 9.55 -0.98 1.04
CA GLU A 80 10.37 -1.95 0.30
C GLU A 80 11.03 -1.30 -0.93
N HIS A 81 10.25 -0.56 -1.73
CA HIS A 81 10.78 0.11 -2.92
C HIS A 81 11.85 1.16 -2.57
N VAL A 82 11.65 1.93 -1.51
CA VAL A 82 12.62 2.93 -1.02
C VAL A 82 13.90 2.23 -0.53
N ILE A 83 13.79 1.13 0.22
CA ILE A 83 14.95 0.36 0.67
C ILE A 83 15.74 -0.20 -0.51
N VAL A 84 15.07 -0.89 -1.44
CA VAL A 84 15.72 -1.51 -2.61
C VAL A 84 16.40 -0.46 -3.49
N THR A 85 15.76 0.68 -3.69
CA THR A 85 16.28 1.74 -4.57
C THR A 85 17.43 2.51 -3.92
N LEU A 86 17.34 2.85 -2.63
CA LEU A 86 18.35 3.71 -1.97
C LEU A 86 19.54 2.93 -1.40
N SER A 87 19.37 1.66 -1.03
CA SER A 87 20.41 0.86 -0.37
C SER A 87 21.74 0.75 -1.15
N PRO A 88 21.74 0.52 -2.48
CA PRO A 88 22.98 0.48 -3.26
C PRO A 88 23.75 1.80 -3.21
N HIS A 89 23.02 2.93 -3.26
CA HIS A 89 23.63 4.25 -3.23
C HIS A 89 24.20 4.62 -1.85
N ILE A 90 23.52 4.23 -0.77
CA ILE A 90 24.03 4.41 0.60
C ILE A 90 25.32 3.60 0.79
N THR A 91 25.33 2.36 0.31
CA THR A 91 26.54 1.50 0.35
C THR A 91 27.69 2.13 -0.44
N GLN A 92 27.41 2.65 -1.64
CA GLN A 92 28.42 3.34 -2.44
C GLN A 92 28.98 4.58 -1.74
N LEU A 93 28.11 5.40 -1.15
CA LEU A 93 28.52 6.60 -0.41
C LEU A 93 29.37 6.25 0.82
N GLN A 94 29.00 5.21 1.57
CA GLN A 94 29.79 4.70 2.69
C GLN A 94 31.18 4.26 2.24
N GLY A 95 31.28 3.49 1.14
CA GLY A 95 32.57 3.08 0.58
C GLY A 95 33.44 4.26 0.15
N SER A 96 32.86 5.27 -0.50
CA SER A 96 33.58 6.50 -0.86
C SER A 96 34.04 7.30 0.36
N ALA A 97 33.24 7.34 1.43
CA ALA A 97 33.61 8.01 2.68
C ALA A 97 34.75 7.29 3.40
N GLU A 98 34.75 5.97 3.44
CA GLU A 98 35.85 5.16 4.00
C GLU A 98 37.14 5.32 3.19
N ASP A 99 37.07 5.32 1.86
CA ASP A 99 38.23 5.56 1.00
C ASP A 99 38.85 6.95 1.25
N LEU A 100 38.01 7.99 1.35
CA LEU A 100 38.46 9.33 1.69
C LEU A 100 39.10 9.38 3.08
N HIS A 101 38.50 8.73 4.08
CA HIS A 101 39.05 8.66 5.43
C HIS A 101 40.45 8.01 5.43
N ASN A 102 40.62 6.90 4.71
CA ASN A 102 41.91 6.22 4.59
C ASN A 102 42.96 7.08 3.89
N LYS A 103 42.57 7.83 2.84
CA LYS A 103 43.46 8.77 2.14
C LYS A 103 43.90 9.93 3.02
N VAL A 104 43.00 10.51 3.82
CA VAL A 104 43.33 11.57 4.78
C VAL A 104 44.32 11.05 5.84
N ALA A 105 44.08 9.86 6.40
CA ALA A 105 45.00 9.25 7.36
C ALA A 105 46.39 8.97 6.76
N ALA A 106 46.46 8.56 5.49
CA ALA A 106 47.72 8.37 4.79
C ALA A 106 48.49 9.69 4.59
N LEU A 107 47.80 10.78 4.26
CA LEU A 107 48.40 12.12 4.17
C LEU A 107 48.90 12.63 5.52
N GLU A 108 48.13 12.47 6.59
CA GLU A 108 48.55 12.86 7.93
C GLU A 108 49.83 12.11 8.36
N LYS A 109 49.94 10.83 7.99
CA LYS A 109 51.16 10.05 8.23
C LYS A 109 52.33 10.59 7.40
N LEU A 110 52.12 10.83 6.11
CA LEU A 110 53.15 11.36 5.22
C LEU A 110 53.67 12.72 5.71
N GLN A 111 52.76 13.61 6.14
CA GLN A 111 53.08 14.91 6.71
C GLN A 111 53.99 14.80 7.94
N LYS A 112 53.65 13.90 8.88
CA LYS A 112 54.49 13.64 10.07
C LYS A 112 55.86 13.09 9.69
N ASP A 113 55.93 12.21 8.70
CA ASP A 113 57.21 11.65 8.21
C ASP A 113 58.08 12.72 7.53
N THR A 114 57.48 13.68 6.82
CA THR A 114 58.18 14.82 6.19
C THR A 114 58.70 15.81 7.23
N GLU A 115 57.91 16.16 8.25
CA GLU A 115 58.31 17.07 9.33
C GLU A 115 59.54 16.54 10.11
N VAL A 116 59.62 15.23 10.30
CA VAL A 116 60.77 14.57 10.95
C VAL A 116 62.02 14.58 10.06
N LYS A 117 61.87 14.51 8.73
CA LYS A 117 62.97 14.39 7.76
C LYS A 117 63.55 15.72 7.27
N GLU A 118 62.81 16.82 7.35
CA GLU A 118 63.25 18.16 6.96
C GLU A 118 64.52 18.60 7.73
N VAL A 119 64.81 17.96 8.87
CA VAL A 119 66.01 18.17 9.67
C VAL A 119 67.28 17.47 9.12
N ILE A 120 67.18 16.50 8.18
CA ILE A 120 68.30 15.56 7.94
C ILE A 120 68.93 15.53 6.53
N THR A 121 68.28 15.75 5.38
CA THR A 121 69.02 15.82 4.08
C THR A 121 68.19 16.24 2.86
N GLN A 122 68.74 17.16 2.05
CA GLN A 122 68.08 17.82 0.90
C GLN A 122 67.82 16.90 -0.31
N GLY A 123 68.45 15.72 -0.39
CA GLY A 123 68.31 14.78 -1.52
C GLY A 123 67.17 13.76 -1.40
N LEU A 124 66.61 13.58 -0.20
CA LEU A 124 65.49 12.65 0.04
C LEU A 124 64.11 13.32 -0.11
N LEU A 125 64.11 14.64 -0.34
CA LEU A 125 62.92 15.48 -0.38
C LEU A 125 62.14 15.31 -1.70
N SER A 126 62.84 15.08 -2.81
CA SER A 126 62.24 15.01 -4.15
C SER A 126 61.26 13.85 -4.29
N THR A 127 61.64 12.64 -3.86
CA THR A 127 60.76 11.46 -3.94
C THR A 127 59.58 11.53 -2.98
N SER A 128 59.72 12.21 -1.85
CA SER A 128 58.60 12.48 -0.93
C SER A 128 57.60 13.44 -1.55
N MET A 129 58.07 14.44 -2.29
CA MET A 129 57.24 15.45 -2.94
C MET A 129 56.39 14.83 -4.05
N ASP A 130 56.99 13.99 -4.91
CA ASP A 130 56.29 13.28 -5.98
C ASP A 130 55.16 12.38 -5.42
N HIS A 131 55.41 11.69 -4.29
CA HIS A 131 54.38 10.87 -3.64
C HIS A 131 53.27 11.73 -3.00
N THR A 132 53.61 12.91 -2.48
CA THR A 132 52.61 13.84 -1.92
C THR A 132 51.71 14.42 -3.01
N GLU A 133 52.28 14.74 -4.17
CA GLU A 133 51.55 15.21 -5.35
C GLU A 133 50.55 14.17 -5.85
N GLU A 134 50.95 12.89 -6.03
CA GLU A 134 50.03 11.84 -6.45
C GLU A 134 48.86 11.66 -5.47
N VAL A 135 49.12 11.73 -4.16
CA VAL A 135 48.07 11.59 -3.15
C VAL A 135 47.16 12.82 -3.13
N ALA A 136 47.71 14.02 -3.32
CA ALA A 136 46.93 15.25 -3.44
C ALA A 136 46.02 15.22 -4.68
N ASP A 137 46.50 14.75 -5.83
CA ASP A 137 45.70 14.60 -7.05
C ASP A 137 44.56 13.58 -6.85
N ARG A 138 44.83 12.45 -6.20
CA ARG A 138 43.79 11.46 -5.85
C ARG A 138 42.75 12.03 -4.88
N LEU A 139 43.16 12.94 -3.98
CA LEU A 139 42.27 13.56 -3.02
C LEU A 139 41.45 14.70 -3.66
N LEU A 140 42.02 15.43 -4.63
CA LEU A 140 41.31 16.45 -5.41
C LEU A 140 40.23 15.84 -6.32
N ASN A 141 40.43 14.61 -6.80
CA ASN A 141 39.45 13.91 -7.63
C ASN A 141 38.28 13.31 -6.82
N SER A 142 38.49 12.96 -5.55
CA SER A 142 37.45 12.37 -4.67
C SER A 142 36.20 13.26 -4.44
N PRO A 143 36.32 14.57 -4.19
CA PRO A 143 35.17 15.48 -4.10
C PRO A 143 34.32 15.51 -5.37
N GLU A 144 34.95 15.38 -6.55
CA GLU A 144 34.24 15.36 -7.81
C GLU A 144 33.43 14.05 -7.94
N ASP A 145 33.96 12.92 -7.47
CA ASP A 145 33.20 11.66 -7.39
C ASP A 145 31.99 11.77 -6.45
N ILE A 146 32.16 12.36 -5.26
CA ILE A 146 31.06 12.61 -4.31
C ILE A 146 30.01 13.51 -4.94
N LYS A 147 30.43 14.59 -5.59
CA LYS A 147 29.55 15.52 -6.30
C LYS A 147 28.79 14.81 -7.43
N ASN A 148 29.44 13.93 -8.18
CA ASN A 148 28.80 13.11 -9.21
C ASN A 148 27.74 12.17 -8.62
N ILE A 149 28.03 11.50 -7.49
CA ILE A 149 27.06 10.66 -6.79
C ILE A 149 25.86 11.49 -6.31
N VAL A 150 26.10 12.66 -5.71
CA VAL A 150 25.02 13.58 -5.27
C VAL A 150 24.17 14.05 -6.45
N ASN A 151 24.79 14.35 -7.59
CA ASN A 151 24.09 14.74 -8.81
C ASN A 151 23.20 13.61 -9.36
N VAL A 152 23.63 12.34 -9.23
CA VAL A 152 22.81 11.16 -9.60
C VAL A 152 21.67 10.94 -8.61
N LEU A 153 21.89 11.16 -7.31
CA LEU A 153 20.89 10.95 -6.26
C LEU A 153 19.81 12.04 -6.22
N THR A 154 20.18 13.28 -6.49
CA THR A 154 19.27 14.45 -6.43
C THR A 154 17.98 14.27 -7.25
N PRO A 155 18.01 13.87 -8.54
CA PRO A 155 16.79 13.65 -9.31
C PRO A 155 15.98 12.45 -8.79
N SER A 156 16.64 11.39 -8.31
CA SER A 156 15.96 10.21 -7.73
C SER A 156 15.17 10.60 -6.48
N LEU A 157 15.79 11.35 -5.55
CA LEU A 157 15.13 11.86 -4.36
C LEU A 157 13.96 12.81 -4.68
N LYS A 158 14.11 13.68 -5.69
CA LYS A 158 13.01 14.53 -6.18
C LYS A 158 11.85 13.70 -6.74
N SER A 159 12.15 12.60 -7.45
CA SER A 159 11.14 11.67 -7.97
C SER A 159 10.38 10.99 -6.85
N THR A 160 11.09 10.42 -5.86
CA THR A 160 10.47 9.80 -4.68
C THR A 160 9.59 10.78 -3.91
N GLN A 161 10.07 12.01 -3.68
CA GLN A 161 9.26 13.05 -3.03
C GLN A 161 8.00 13.39 -3.85
N SER A 162 8.11 13.44 -5.17
CA SER A 162 6.97 13.71 -6.06
C SER A 162 5.93 12.58 -6.00
N GLN A 163 6.37 11.32 -5.95
CA GLN A 163 5.48 10.17 -5.78
C GLN A 163 4.78 10.19 -4.43
N ILE A 164 5.49 10.49 -3.34
CA ILE A 164 4.91 10.64 -1.99
C ILE A 164 3.84 11.74 -1.99
N ASN A 165 4.13 12.89 -2.62
CA ASN A 165 3.17 14.00 -2.72
C ASN A 165 1.92 13.60 -3.54
N ALA A 166 2.08 12.89 -4.65
CA ALA A 166 0.97 12.42 -5.48
C ALA A 166 0.09 11.41 -4.74
N LEU A 167 0.70 10.53 -3.95
CA LEU A 167 0.03 9.55 -3.11
C LEU A 167 -0.74 10.22 -1.97
N HIS A 168 -0.13 11.19 -1.29
CA HIS A 168 -0.81 12.03 -0.31
C HIS A 168 -2.02 12.73 -0.94
N LEU A 169 -1.87 13.31 -2.13
CA LEU A 169 -2.95 13.99 -2.83
C LEU A 169 -4.12 13.04 -3.09
N HIS A 170 -3.84 11.82 -3.57
CA HIS A 170 -4.85 10.76 -3.76
C HIS A 170 -5.59 10.41 -2.47
N LEU A 171 -4.86 10.21 -1.37
CA LEU A 171 -5.45 9.86 -0.07
C LEU A 171 -6.32 10.98 0.50
N THR A 172 -5.97 12.25 0.25
CA THR A 172 -6.77 13.39 0.74
C THR A 172 -7.92 13.77 -0.19
N SER A 173 -7.81 13.53 -1.50
CA SER A 173 -8.80 13.96 -2.51
C SER A 173 -10.08 13.11 -2.50
N THR A 174 -10.08 11.93 -1.89
CA THR A 174 -11.25 11.05 -1.80
C THR A 174 -12.29 11.49 -0.75
N SER A 175 -12.02 12.58 -0.02
CA SER A 175 -12.86 13.00 1.11
C SER A 175 -13.86 14.10 0.82
N THR A 176 -13.99 14.62 -0.41
CA THR A 176 -15.13 15.51 -0.72
C THR A 176 -16.42 14.71 -0.62
N PRO A 177 -17.28 14.96 0.39
CA PRO A 177 -18.55 14.28 0.48
C PRO A 177 -19.38 14.80 -0.68
N THR A 178 -19.58 13.96 -1.70
CA THR A 178 -20.53 14.24 -2.76
C THR A 178 -21.85 14.56 -2.06
N PRO A 179 -22.40 15.79 -2.19
CA PRO A 179 -23.67 16.09 -1.57
C PRO A 179 -24.67 15.10 -2.14
N ILE A 180 -25.18 14.22 -1.26
CA ILE A 180 -26.23 13.28 -1.57
C ILE A 180 -27.33 14.14 -2.22
N PRO A 181 -27.67 13.93 -3.51
CA PRO A 181 -28.78 14.62 -4.11
C PRO A 181 -29.98 14.25 -3.24
N ILE A 182 -30.55 15.23 -2.55
CA ILE A 182 -31.82 15.06 -1.85
C ILE A 182 -32.82 14.80 -2.97
N LEU A 183 -33.05 13.52 -3.27
CA LEU A 183 -34.09 13.07 -4.15
C LEU A 183 -35.38 13.35 -3.38
N ILE A 184 -35.96 14.53 -3.59
CA ILE A 184 -37.31 14.84 -3.13
C ILE A 184 -38.23 13.89 -3.89
N HIS A 185 -38.49 12.74 -3.28
CA HIS A 185 -39.37 11.72 -3.81
C HIS A 185 -40.80 12.23 -3.65
N HIS A 186 -41.25 13.04 -4.61
CA HIS A 186 -42.67 13.24 -4.81
C HIS A 186 -43.26 11.88 -5.19
N SER A 187 -43.98 11.27 -4.25
CA SER A 187 -44.70 10.02 -4.46
C SER A 187 -45.93 10.31 -5.33
N PRO A 188 -45.99 9.82 -6.59
CA PRO A 188 -47.25 9.80 -7.31
C PRO A 188 -48.12 8.63 -6.78
N PRO A 189 -49.45 8.77 -6.82
CA PRO A 189 -50.37 7.76 -6.31
C PRO A 189 -50.17 6.40 -7.01
N PRO A 190 -50.31 5.28 -6.29
CA PRO A 190 -50.00 3.96 -6.82
C PRO A 190 -51.13 3.44 -7.72
N THR A 191 -50.88 3.34 -9.02
CA THR A 191 -51.80 2.69 -9.98
C THR A 191 -51.19 1.56 -10.79
N HIS A 192 -49.99 1.08 -10.47
CA HIS A 192 -49.37 0.01 -11.28
C HIS A 192 -49.18 -1.31 -10.51
N SER A 193 -49.85 -2.32 -11.06
CA SER A 193 -49.85 -3.72 -10.68
C SER A 193 -48.45 -4.33 -10.78
N TYR A 194 -48.07 -5.13 -9.79
CA TYR A 194 -46.76 -5.74 -9.58
C TYR A 194 -46.34 -6.76 -10.68
N SER A 195 -47.21 -7.02 -11.66
CA SER A 195 -47.01 -8.09 -12.66
C SER A 195 -46.17 -7.69 -13.88
N ASP A 196 -45.94 -6.39 -14.13
CA ASP A 196 -45.24 -5.93 -15.35
C ASP A 196 -43.71 -5.76 -15.16
N ALA A 197 -43.21 -5.71 -13.93
CA ALA A 197 -41.80 -5.45 -13.65
C ALA A 197 -40.87 -6.66 -13.90
N LEU A 198 -41.41 -7.87 -14.07
CA LEU A 198 -40.59 -9.07 -14.29
C LEU A 198 -40.25 -9.34 -15.76
N ARG A 199 -40.85 -8.61 -16.71
CA ARG A 199 -40.64 -8.86 -18.16
C ARG A 199 -39.57 -8.00 -18.84
N ASN A 200 -39.06 -6.94 -18.20
CA ASN A 200 -38.17 -5.98 -18.87
C ASN A 200 -36.69 -6.05 -18.43
N ASN A 201 -36.30 -6.97 -17.53
CA ASN A 201 -34.93 -7.06 -17.03
C ASN A 201 -34.01 -8.01 -17.82
N THR A 202 -34.36 -8.38 -19.05
CA THR A 202 -33.51 -9.26 -19.87
C THR A 202 -32.54 -8.51 -20.78
N GLU A 203 -32.51 -7.16 -20.74
CA GLU A 203 -31.83 -6.37 -21.78
C GLU A 203 -31.05 -5.15 -21.25
N THR A 204 -30.31 -5.32 -20.14
CA THR A 204 -29.28 -4.37 -19.68
C THR A 204 -28.30 -5.12 -18.78
N ALA A 205 -26.99 -5.17 -18.95
CA ALA A 205 -26.07 -4.66 -19.95
C ALA A 205 -24.79 -5.53 -19.81
N PRO A 206 -24.19 -6.07 -20.88
CA PRO A 206 -23.05 -6.99 -20.80
C PRO A 206 -21.75 -6.38 -20.23
N GLN A 207 -21.70 -5.06 -20.03
CA GLN A 207 -20.47 -4.34 -19.65
C GLN A 207 -20.15 -4.40 -18.15
N ILE A 208 -21.15 -4.49 -17.26
CA ILE A 208 -20.90 -4.54 -15.81
C ILE A 208 -20.30 -5.89 -15.41
N THR A 209 -20.78 -6.97 -16.03
CA THR A 209 -20.24 -8.33 -15.83
C THR A 209 -18.82 -8.46 -16.38
N GLN A 210 -18.49 -7.77 -17.48
CA GLN A 210 -17.15 -7.78 -18.06
C GLN A 210 -16.15 -7.02 -17.18
N ALA A 211 -16.52 -5.87 -16.62
CA ALA A 211 -15.66 -5.12 -15.69
C ALA A 211 -15.37 -5.91 -14.40
N LEU A 212 -16.39 -6.59 -13.85
CA LEU A 212 -16.23 -7.43 -12.65
C LEU A 212 -15.36 -8.67 -12.93
N ALA A 213 -15.52 -9.31 -14.10
CA ALA A 213 -14.68 -10.43 -14.52
C ALA A 213 -13.22 -10.00 -14.75
N HIS A 214 -12.99 -8.83 -15.34
CA HIS A 214 -11.63 -8.31 -15.54
C HIS A 214 -10.94 -7.96 -14.21
N SER A 215 -11.68 -7.38 -13.26
CA SER A 215 -11.18 -7.12 -11.90
C SER A 215 -10.76 -8.40 -11.18
N ALA A 216 -11.55 -9.48 -11.30
CA ALA A 216 -11.25 -10.77 -10.68
C ALA A 216 -10.02 -11.46 -11.30
N ILE A 217 -9.78 -11.27 -12.61
CA ILE A 217 -8.61 -11.82 -13.30
C ILE A 217 -7.34 -11.06 -12.90
N CYS A 218 -7.41 -9.72 -12.79
CA CYS A 218 -6.26 -8.91 -12.36
C CYS A 218 -5.87 -9.16 -10.89
N SER A 219 -6.83 -9.46 -10.00
CA SER A 219 -6.52 -9.82 -8.61
C SER A 219 -5.86 -11.20 -8.45
N CYS A 220 -5.93 -12.06 -9.46
CA CYS A 220 -5.31 -13.39 -9.45
C CYS A 220 -3.93 -13.43 -10.14
N GLN A 221 -3.49 -12.34 -10.76
CA GLN A 221 -2.09 -12.17 -11.17
C GLN A 221 -1.27 -11.67 -9.98
N VAL A 222 -1.10 -12.55 -8.99
CA VAL A 222 0.03 -12.46 -8.06
C VAL A 222 1.28 -12.62 -8.93
N LEU A 223 1.96 -11.51 -9.15
CA LEU A 223 3.24 -11.46 -9.83
C LEU A 223 4.23 -12.28 -8.99
N PHE A 224 4.42 -13.54 -9.35
CA PHE A 224 5.59 -14.28 -8.92
C PHE A 224 6.76 -13.69 -9.70
N ASP A 225 7.51 -12.78 -9.10
CA ASP A 225 8.84 -12.45 -9.60
C ASP A 225 9.74 -13.65 -9.31
N PRO A 226 10.09 -14.47 -10.31
CA PRO A 226 10.95 -15.61 -10.06
C PRO A 226 12.32 -15.10 -9.64
N THR A 227 12.77 -15.49 -8.45
CA THR A 227 14.13 -15.22 -7.98
C THR A 227 15.13 -15.66 -9.05
N PRO A 228 16.02 -14.79 -9.54
CA PRO A 228 16.99 -15.14 -10.56
C PRO A 228 17.82 -16.36 -10.11
N GLY A 229 17.65 -17.50 -10.79
CA GLY A 229 18.36 -18.74 -10.49
C GLY A 229 17.50 -19.93 -10.06
N GLN A 230 16.20 -19.76 -9.82
CA GLN A 230 15.29 -20.90 -9.59
C GLN A 230 14.53 -21.28 -10.87
N SER A 231 15.07 -22.26 -11.61
CA SER A 231 14.33 -22.92 -12.68
C SER A 231 13.26 -23.84 -12.07
N LEU A 232 11.98 -23.62 -12.37
CA LEU A 232 10.87 -24.52 -12.01
C LEU A 232 10.92 -25.87 -12.75
N TYR A 233 11.85 -26.01 -13.70
CA TYR A 233 12.15 -27.28 -14.34
C TYR A 233 13.41 -27.88 -13.72
N THR A 234 13.24 -28.80 -12.79
CA THR A 234 14.27 -29.78 -12.43
C THR A 234 14.36 -30.79 -13.58
N ALA A 235 15.54 -30.89 -14.20
CA ALA A 235 15.81 -31.78 -15.34
C ALA A 235 15.92 -33.27 -14.95
N ASP A 236 15.36 -33.68 -13.81
CA ASP A 236 15.41 -35.05 -13.33
C ASP A 236 14.13 -35.80 -13.70
N SER A 237 13.95 -36.03 -15.01
CA SER A 237 13.08 -37.10 -15.48
C SER A 237 13.97 -38.29 -15.90
N PRO A 238 13.88 -39.45 -15.25
CA PRO A 238 14.64 -40.62 -15.65
C PRO A 238 14.21 -41.08 -17.04
N PRO A 239 15.14 -41.59 -17.87
CA PRO A 239 14.82 -42.07 -19.21
C PRO A 239 13.81 -43.21 -19.13
N GLY A 240 12.61 -42.96 -19.65
CA GLY A 240 11.56 -43.95 -19.77
C GLY A 240 12.03 -45.13 -20.63
N TYR A 241 11.94 -46.33 -20.06
CA TYR A 241 12.11 -47.57 -20.79
C TYR A 241 11.00 -47.71 -21.83
N CYS A 242 11.36 -47.66 -23.11
CA CYS A 242 10.49 -48.09 -24.20
C CYS A 242 10.29 -49.61 -24.11
N CYS A 243 9.10 -50.05 -23.68
CA CYS A 243 8.67 -51.43 -23.85
C CYS A 243 8.36 -51.69 -25.32
N HIS A 244 9.21 -52.48 -25.98
CA HIS A 244 8.83 -53.20 -27.20
C HIS A 244 7.74 -54.22 -26.87
N GLN A 245 6.55 -54.07 -27.46
CA GLN A 245 5.61 -55.16 -27.63
C GLN A 245 5.83 -55.79 -29.01
N THR A 246 6.13 -57.09 -28.98
CA THR A 246 6.04 -58.05 -30.09
C THR A 246 4.61 -58.42 -30.40
#